data_AF-A0A7T8KFA2-F1
#
_entry.id   AF-A0A7T8KFA2-F1
#
_cell.length_a   1.000
_cell.length_b   1.000
_cell.length_c   1.000
_cell.angle_alpha   90.00
_cell.angle_beta   90.00
_cell.angle_gamma   90.00
#
_symmetry.space_group_name_H-M   'P 1'
#
loop_
_entity.id
_entity.type
_entity.pdbx_description
1 polymer ?
#
loop_
_entity_poly.entity_id
_entity_poly.type
_entity_poly.pdbx_seq_one_letter_code
_entity_poly.pdbx_strand_id
1 'polypeptide(L)'
;MFGIISSNGDVMPPHFFPKGLRLNSEGYVALMKDVVAPWIKKVAAGRPYVFQQDSAPCHTSHKTQKWLENLDDYTSPNIWPLTPPTATRATTTYGARLNEIPTGPHATPWPS
;
A
#
# COMPACT_ATOMS: atom_id res chain seq x y z
N MET A 1 -9.18 -10.75 -0.53
CA MET A 1 -7.73 -11.02 -0.56
C MET A 1 -6.99 -9.69 -0.52
N PHE A 2 -5.81 -9.64 0.09
CA PHE A 2 -4.90 -8.50 0.05
C PHE A 2 -3.51 -8.95 -0.44
N GLY A 3 -2.87 -8.16 -1.31
CA GLY A 3 -1.56 -8.48 -1.87
C GLY A 3 -0.72 -7.23 -2.15
N ILE A 4 0.60 -7.41 -2.12
CA ILE A 4 1.60 -6.37 -2.44
C ILE A 4 2.63 -6.95 -3.40
N ILE A 5 3.04 -6.12 -4.36
CA ILE A 5 4.14 -6.43 -5.28
C ILE A 5 5.18 -5.30 -5.17
N SER A 6 6.46 -5.66 -5.07
CA SER A 6 7.59 -4.72 -5.14
C SER A 6 7.99 -4.42 -6.58
N SER A 7 8.61 -3.26 -6.83
CA SER A 7 9.21 -2.94 -8.14
C SER A 7 10.28 -3.93 -8.59
N ASN A 8 10.89 -4.66 -7.65
CA ASN A 8 11.90 -5.68 -7.92
C ASN A 8 11.29 -7.08 -8.18
N GLY A 9 9.96 -7.18 -8.15
CA GLY A 9 9.23 -8.43 -8.41
C GLY A 9 8.96 -9.29 -7.18
N ASP A 10 9.25 -8.81 -5.97
CA ASP A 10 8.88 -9.52 -4.74
C ASP A 10 7.37 -9.49 -4.56
N VAL A 11 6.79 -10.66 -4.28
CA VAL A 11 5.36 -10.81 -4.05
C VAL A 11 5.13 -11.14 -2.59
N MET A 12 4.31 -10.34 -1.92
CA MET A 12 3.83 -10.70 -0.58
C MET A 12 2.89 -11.91 -0.70
N PRO A 13 3.08 -12.97 0.10
CA PRO A 13 2.11 -14.06 0.17
C PRO A 13 0.70 -13.50 0.37
N PRO A 14 -0.27 -13.82 -0.50
CA PRO A 14 -1.58 -13.20 -0.44
C PRO A 14 -2.25 -13.43 0.92
N HIS A 15 -2.74 -12.36 1.53
CA HIS A 15 -3.49 -12.43 2.76
C HIS A 15 -4.97 -12.67 2.46
N PHE A 16 -5.52 -13.78 2.94
CA PHE A 16 -6.92 -14.14 2.73
C PHE A 16 -7.75 -13.71 3.92
N PHE A 17 -8.85 -13.00 3.63
CA PHE A 17 -9.85 -12.67 4.62
C PHE A 17 -10.96 -13.72 4.62
N PRO A 18 -11.63 -13.95 5.77
CA PRO A 18 -12.87 -14.71 5.81
C PRO A 18 -13.87 -14.23 4.76
N LYS A 19 -14.58 -15.17 4.14
CA LYS A 19 -15.59 -14.85 3.12
C LYS A 19 -16.64 -13.90 3.71
N GLY A 20 -16.93 -12.82 2.98
CA GLY A 20 -17.93 -11.82 3.38
C GLY A 20 -17.41 -10.76 4.35
N LEU A 21 -16.17 -10.84 4.83
CA LEU A 21 -15.58 -9.76 5.64
C LEU A 21 -15.45 -8.49 4.80
N ARG A 22 -15.98 -7.38 5.32
CA ARG A 22 -15.71 -6.03 4.82
C ARG A 22 -14.69 -5.38 5.74
N LEU A 23 -13.52 -5.08 5.21
CA LEU A 23 -12.43 -4.49 6.00
C LEU A 23 -12.76 -3.04 6.32
N ASN A 24 -12.81 -2.71 7.61
CA ASN A 24 -12.91 -1.34 8.09
C ASN A 24 -11.50 -0.75 8.34
N SER A 25 -11.43 0.51 8.75
CA SER A 25 -10.16 1.18 9.04
C SER A 25 -9.33 0.51 10.13
N GLU A 26 -9.98 -0.06 11.15
CA GLU A 26 -9.27 -0.73 12.26
C GLU A 26 -8.64 -2.05 11.81
N GLY A 27 -9.43 -2.88 11.11
CA GLY A 27 -8.94 -4.12 10.52
C GLY A 27 -7.85 -3.86 9.49
N TYR A 28 -7.95 -2.76 8.73
CA TYR A 28 -6.89 -2.37 7.80
C TYR A 28 -5.61 -1.96 8.53
N VAL A 29 -5.70 -1.14 9.58
CA VAL A 29 -4.52 -0.78 10.39
C VAL A 29 -3.89 -2.01 11.06
N ALA A 30 -4.70 -2.96 11.54
CA ALA A 30 -4.19 -4.23 12.08
C ALA A 30 -3.44 -5.04 11.01
N LEU A 31 -4.03 -5.21 9.82
CA LEU A 31 -3.37 -5.83 8.67
C LEU A 31 -2.03 -5.15 8.34
N MET A 32 -2.02 -3.81 8.35
CA MET A 32 -0.83 -3.04 8.03
C MET A 32 0.29 -3.25 9.07
N LYS A 33 -0.06 -3.31 10.36
CA LYS A 33 0.88 -3.56 11.46
C LYS A 33 1.42 -4.99 11.47
N ASP A 34 0.53 -5.96 11.32
CA ASP A 34 0.84 -7.35 11.63
C ASP A 34 1.40 -8.11 10.42
N VAL A 35 1.07 -7.65 9.21
CA VAL A 35 1.43 -8.35 7.96
C VAL A 35 2.29 -7.47 7.07
N VAL A 36 1.85 -6.25 6.76
CA VAL A 36 2.48 -5.43 5.72
C VAL A 36 3.81 -4.83 6.18
N ALA A 37 3.85 -4.15 7.34
CA ALA A 37 5.08 -3.52 7.82
C ALA A 37 6.24 -4.50 8.04
N PRO A 38 6.04 -5.70 8.64
CA PRO A 38 7.09 -6.70 8.75
C PRO A 38 7.59 -7.19 7.38
N TRP A 39 6.68 -7.36 6.41
CA TRP A 39 7.05 -7.78 5.06
C TRP A 39 7.86 -6.69 4.33
N ILE A 40 7.42 -5.43 4.38
CA ILE A 40 8.14 -4.30 3.79
C ILE A 40 9.52 -4.18 4.43
N LYS A 41 9.63 -4.24 5.76
CA LYS A 41 10.92 -4.18 6.46
C LYS A 41 11.89 -5.25 5.99
N LYS A 42 11.39 -6.46 5.72
CA LYS A 42 12.19 -7.57 5.18
C LYS A 42 12.59 -7.32 3.72
N VAL A 43 11.66 -6.93 2.86
CA VAL A 43 11.91 -6.76 1.41
C VAL A 43 12.78 -5.54 1.15
N ALA A 44 12.42 -4.39 1.70
CA ALA A 44 13.18 -3.16 1.57
C ALA A 44 14.57 -3.29 2.22
N ALA A 45 14.71 -4.07 3.30
CA ALA A 45 15.98 -4.30 4.00
C ALA A 45 16.75 -2.99 4.29
N GLY A 46 16.02 -1.94 4.70
CA GLY A 46 16.57 -0.60 4.96
C GLY A 46 16.74 0.31 3.74
N ARG A 47 16.39 -0.15 2.53
CA ARG A 47 16.34 0.69 1.33
C ARG A 47 15.12 1.62 1.38
N PRO A 48 15.25 2.87 0.90
CA PRO A 48 14.11 3.77 0.79
C PRO A 48 13.09 3.21 -0.20
N TYR A 49 11.81 3.34 0.13
CA TYR A 49 10.71 2.82 -0.67
C TYR A 49 9.53 3.76 -0.61
N VAL A 50 8.65 3.67 -1.58
CA VAL A 50 7.37 4.36 -1.63
C VAL A 50 6.26 3.33 -1.60
N PHE A 51 5.37 3.43 -0.62
CA PHE A 51 4.16 2.61 -0.54
C PHE A 51 2.95 3.30 -1.19
N GLN A 52 2.28 2.63 -2.13
CA GLN A 52 1.14 3.14 -2.89
C GLN A 52 -0.08 2.21 -2.76
N GLN A 53 -1.29 2.76 -2.58
CA GLN A 53 -2.56 2.02 -2.43
C GLN A 53 -3.72 2.76 -3.11
N ASP A 54 -4.85 2.06 -3.33
CA ASP A 54 -6.08 2.67 -3.87
C ASP A 54 -6.81 3.58 -2.86
N SER A 55 -7.80 4.35 -3.33
CA SER A 55 -8.56 5.29 -2.51
C SER A 55 -9.76 4.67 -1.75
N ALA A 56 -9.77 3.35 -1.47
CA ALA A 56 -10.87 2.72 -0.73
C ALA A 56 -11.12 3.43 0.62
N PRO A 57 -12.38 3.49 1.13
CA PRO A 57 -12.69 4.26 2.33
C PRO A 57 -11.88 3.87 3.58
N CYS A 58 -11.54 2.59 3.74
CA CYS A 58 -10.68 2.14 4.83
C CYS A 58 -9.22 2.62 4.66
N HIS A 59 -8.73 2.80 3.43
CA HIS A 59 -7.39 3.28 3.12
C HIS A 59 -7.25 4.79 3.36
N THR A 60 -8.24 5.58 2.96
CA THR A 60 -8.23 7.05 3.05
C THR A 60 -8.69 7.60 4.40
N SER A 61 -9.23 6.74 5.28
CA SER A 61 -9.70 7.17 6.60
C SER A 61 -8.60 7.81 7.45
N HIS A 62 -8.96 8.80 8.27
CA HIS A 62 -8.02 9.50 9.15
C HIS A 62 -7.18 8.55 10.02
N LYS A 63 -7.81 7.49 10.56
CA LYS A 63 -7.15 6.48 11.38
C LYS A 63 -6.03 5.76 10.61
N THR A 64 -6.30 5.39 9.37
CA THR A 64 -5.32 4.73 8.50
C THR A 64 -4.21 5.70 8.09
N GLN A 65 -4.57 6.90 7.64
CA GLN A 65 -3.61 7.93 7.23
C GLN A 65 -2.63 8.26 8.36
N LYS A 66 -3.15 8.48 9.57
CA LYS A 66 -2.35 8.68 10.78
C LYS A 66 -1.43 7.50 11.10
N TRP A 67 -1.83 6.27 10.78
CA TRP A 67 -0.94 5.13 10.98
C TRP A 67 0.14 5.04 9.90
N LEU A 68 -0.18 5.37 8.65
CA LEU A 68 0.78 5.35 7.53
C LEU A 68 1.95 6.32 7.73
N GLU A 69 1.76 7.38 8.52
CA GLU A 69 2.85 8.27 8.99
C GLU A 69 3.98 7.53 9.72
N ASN A 70 3.76 6.30 10.19
CA ASN A 70 4.81 5.47 10.79
C ASN A 70 5.65 4.68 9.76
N LEU A 71 5.31 4.73 8.46
CA LEU A 71 6.12 4.14 7.40
C LEU A 71 7.11 5.19 6.87
N ASP A 72 8.34 4.76 6.57
CA ASP A 72 9.47 5.64 6.26
C ASP A 72 9.19 6.62 5.10
N ASP A 73 8.53 6.16 4.03
CA ASP A 73 8.07 7.02 2.94
C ASP A 73 6.76 6.44 2.35
N TYR A 74 5.62 6.99 2.78
CA TYR A 74 4.31 6.62 2.22
C TYR A 74 3.83 7.70 1.25
N THR A 75 3.26 7.29 0.13
CA THR A 75 2.58 8.24 -0.75
C THR A 75 1.24 8.61 -0.14
N SER A 76 1.03 9.91 0.06
CA SER A 76 -0.29 10.46 0.40
C SER A 76 -1.32 10.01 -0.65
N PRO A 77 -2.56 9.64 -0.24
CA PRO A 77 -3.60 9.11 -1.13
C PRO A 77 -3.95 10.02 -2.32
N ASN A 78 -3.52 11.29 -2.29
CA ASN A 78 -3.77 12.29 -3.32
C ASN A 78 -2.81 12.22 -4.53
N ILE A 79 -1.79 11.35 -4.52
CA ILE A 79 -0.82 11.21 -5.63
C ILE A 79 -1.16 10.01 -6.56
N TRP A 80 -2.24 9.26 -6.29
CA TRP A 80 -2.78 8.35 -7.30
C TRP A 80 -3.59 9.14 -8.33
N PRO A 81 -3.47 8.92 -9.65
CA PRO A 81 -4.15 9.76 -10.62
C PRO A 81 -5.67 9.72 -10.36
N LEU A 82 -6.22 10.91 -10.14
CA LEU A 82 -7.65 11.13 -9.97
C LEU A 82 -8.38 10.99 -11.32
N THR A 83 -9.38 10.09 -11.37
CA THR A 83 -10.63 10.07 -12.21
C THR A 83 -10.65 9.26 -13.53
N PRO A 84 -11.83 8.80 -14.09
CA PRO A 84 -13.26 9.02 -13.75
C PRO A 84 -14.14 7.70 -13.68
N PRO A 85 -15.49 7.75 -13.77
CA PRO A 85 -16.45 7.09 -12.87
C PRO A 85 -16.72 5.60 -13.21
N THR A 86 -15.96 4.66 -12.64
CA THR A 86 -16.43 3.27 -12.45
C THR A 86 -15.84 2.65 -11.17
N ALA A 87 -15.70 3.43 -10.11
CA ALA A 87 -15.53 2.89 -8.77
C ALA A 87 -16.90 2.45 -8.20
N THR A 88 -17.58 1.52 -8.87
CA THR A 88 -18.80 0.90 -8.31
C THR A 88 -18.87 -0.57 -8.69
N ARG A 89 -17.97 -1.33 -8.08
CA ARG A 89 -18.22 -2.65 -7.49
C ARG A 89 -16.99 -2.96 -6.66
N ALA A 90 -17.17 -3.04 -5.34
CA ALA A 90 -16.15 -3.51 -4.41
C ALA A 90 -15.80 -4.96 -4.78
N THR A 91 -14.91 -5.15 -5.73
CA THR A 91 -14.27 -6.45 -5.95
C THR A 91 -13.47 -6.73 -4.69
N THR A 92 -13.61 -7.94 -4.16
CA THR A 92 -13.11 -8.41 -2.84
C THR A 92 -11.57 -8.47 -2.74
N THR A 93 -10.87 -7.62 -3.50
CA THR A 93 -9.42 -7.62 -3.65
C THR A 93 -8.90 -6.22 -3.38
N TYR A 94 -8.12 -6.10 -2.31
CA TYR A 94 -7.40 -4.90 -1.93
C TYR A 94 -5.94 -5.08 -2.42
N GLY A 95 -5.32 -4.03 -2.95
CA GLY A 95 -3.96 -4.12 -3.50
C GLY A 95 -3.13 -2.88 -3.20
N ALA A 96 -1.83 -3.08 -3.04
CA ALA A 96 -0.85 -2.01 -2.91
C ALA A 96 0.45 -2.36 -3.64
N ARG A 97 1.24 -1.35 -3.96
CA ARG A 97 2.54 -1.47 -4.64
C ARG A 97 3.64 -0.85 -3.77
N LEU A 98 4.79 -1.50 -3.74
CA LEU A 98 6.01 -1.00 -3.10
C LEU A 98 7.03 -0.63 -4.19
N ASN A 99 7.42 0.63 -4.26
CA ASN A 99 8.42 1.08 -5.23
C ASN A 99 9.71 1.41 -4.49
N GLU A 100 10.80 0.71 -4.78
CA GLU A 100 12.09 1.10 -4.20
C GLU A 100 12.61 2.37 -4.87
N ILE A 101 13.18 3.28 -4.08
CA ILE A 101 13.78 4.51 -4.59
C ILE A 101 15.23 4.18 -4.99
N PRO A 102 15.63 4.37 -6.26
CA PRO A 102 17.01 4.13 -6.68
C PRO A 102 17.97 5.05 -5.92
N THR A 103 18.96 4.50 -5.22
CA THR A 103 19.95 5.29 -4.44
C THR A 103 21.28 5.50 -5.18
N GLY A 104 21.25 5.59 -6.53
CA GLY A 104 22.46 5.75 -7.35
C GLY A 104 22.54 7.13 -8.04
N PRO A 105 23.71 7.52 -8.59
CA PRO A 105 23.93 8.80 -9.28
C PRO A 105 23.08 8.99 -10.56
N HIS A 106 22.34 7.96 -10.97
CA HIS A 106 21.43 7.95 -12.12
C HIS A 106 19.95 7.77 -11.70
N ALA A 107 19.58 8.14 -10.47
CA ALA A 107 18.18 8.20 -10.06
C ALA A 107 17.46 9.27 -10.89
N THR A 108 16.78 8.87 -11.96
CA THR A 108 15.88 9.76 -12.69
C THR A 108 14.70 10.09 -11.79
N PRO A 109 14.39 11.37 -11.52
CA PRO A 109 13.15 11.72 -10.84
C PRO A 109 11.97 11.20 -11.65
N TRP A 110 10.96 10.68 -10.95
CA TRP A 110 9.70 10.28 -11.58
C TRP A 110 9.14 11.45 -12.40
N PRO A 111 8.52 11.19 -13.57
CA PRO A 111 7.89 12.26 -14.34
C PRO A 111 6.81 12.92 -13.47
N SER A 112 6.97 14.24 -13.31
CA SER A 112 6.06 15.15 -12.61
C SER A 112 4.68 15.23 -13.26
#